data_AF-A0A8C9SW20-F1
#
_entry.id   AF-A0A8C9SW20-F1
#
_cell.length_a   1.000
_cell.length_b   1.000
_cell.length_c   1.000
_cell.angle_alpha   90.00
_cell.angle_beta   90.00
_cell.angle_gamma   90.00
#
_symmetry.space_group_name_H-M   'P 1'
#
loop_
_entity.id
_entity.type
_entity.pdbx_description
1 polymer ?
#
loop_
_entity_poly.entity_id
_entity_poly.type
_entity_poly.pdbx_seq_one_letter_code
_entity_poly.pdbx_strand_id
1 'polypeptide(L)' 'MVCAGGGSDSACQGDGGGPLNCQVNGRYYVHGVTSFVSSLGCNTLRKPTVFTRVSSILPYLIDTIISN' A
#
# COMPACT_ATOMS: atom_id res chain seq x y z
N MET A 1 2.25 -8.85 1.07
CA MET A 1 1.50 -7.63 1.44
C MET A 1 2.38 -6.72 2.29
N VAL A 2 1.99 -5.47 2.48
CA VAL A 2 2.61 -4.48 3.40
C VAL A 2 1.52 -3.96 4.33
N CYS A 3 1.83 -3.72 5.60
CA CYS A 3 0.91 -3.14 6.58
C CYS A 3 1.42 -1.75 6.98
N ALA A 4 0.53 -0.75 7.06
CA ALA A 4 0.87 0.57 7.59
C ALA A 4 -0.26 1.12 8.48
N GLY A 5 0.11 1.88 9.51
CA GLY A 5 -0.82 2.38 10.53
C GLY A 5 -1.23 1.30 11.54
N GLY A 6 -2.47 1.38 12.03
CA GLY A 6 -3.00 0.45 13.04
C GLY A 6 -2.60 0.80 14.48
N GLY A 7 -1.94 1.95 14.66
CA GLY A 7 -1.71 2.63 15.93
C GLY A 7 -2.62 3.85 16.07
N SER A 8 -2.05 5.03 16.30
CA SER A 8 -2.77 6.32 16.26
C SER A 8 -3.10 6.77 14.82
N ASP A 9 -2.23 6.42 13.87
CA ASP A 9 -2.35 6.83 12.48
C ASP A 9 -3.05 5.76 11.62
N SER A 10 -3.79 6.24 10.62
CA SER A 10 -4.58 5.43 9.71
C SER A 10 -4.50 5.94 8.28
N ALA A 11 -4.86 5.08 7.32
CA ALA A 11 -4.92 5.46 5.91
C ALA A 11 -6.33 5.91 5.47
N CYS A 12 -7.16 6.42 6.39
CA CYS A 12 -8.53 6.85 6.07
C CYS A 12 -8.63 8.00 5.06
N GLN A 13 -7.55 8.78 4.91
CA GLN A 13 -7.47 9.89 3.95
C GLN A 13 -7.04 9.41 2.55
N GLY A 14 -6.72 8.13 2.39
CA GLY A 14 -6.39 7.54 1.09
C GLY A 14 -7.58 6.81 0.48
N ASP A 15 -7.42 6.42 -0.77
CA ASP A 15 -8.43 5.67 -1.53
C ASP A 15 -8.05 4.19 -1.70
N GLY A 16 -9.04 3.37 -2.04
CA GLY A 16 -8.81 2.02 -2.56
C GLY A 16 -7.98 2.09 -3.85
N GLY A 17 -6.89 1.33 -3.94
CA GLY A 17 -5.92 1.43 -5.03
C GLY A 17 -4.91 2.59 -4.91
N GLY A 18 -4.99 3.42 -3.87
CA GLY A 18 -4.03 4.51 -3.65
C GLY A 18 -2.60 4.03 -3.31
N PRO A 19 -1.56 4.86 -3.54
CA PRO A 19 -0.18 4.47 -3.30
C PRO A 19 0.24 4.60 -1.83
N LEU A 20 1.02 3.64 -1.34
CA LEU A 20 1.86 3.78 -0.15
C LEU A 20 3.26 4.22 -0.57
N ASN A 21 3.55 5.51 -0.41
CA ASN A 21 4.86 6.08 -0.71
C ASN A 21 5.79 5.99 0.51
N CYS A 22 6.97 5.40 0.33
CA CYS A 22 8.02 5.37 1.34
C CYS A 22 9.26 6.09 0.84
N GLN A 23 9.89 6.90 1.70
CA GLN A 23 11.14 7.57 1.36
C GLN A 23 12.33 6.63 1.61
N VAL A 24 13.17 6.46 0.59
CA VAL A 24 14.42 5.70 0.64
C VAL A 24 15.51 6.58 0.04
N ASN A 25 16.55 6.88 0.83
CA ASN A 25 17.68 7.72 0.39
C ASN A 25 17.25 9.05 -0.27
N GLY A 26 16.27 9.74 0.33
CA GLY A 26 15.78 11.03 -0.14
C GLY A 26 14.75 10.97 -1.27
N ARG A 27 14.48 9.80 -1.87
CA ARG A 27 13.50 9.62 -2.95
C ARG A 27 12.30 8.80 -2.50
N TYR A 28 11.11 9.17 -2.95
CA TYR A 28 9.90 8.38 -2.70
C TYR A 28 9.74 7.24 -3.71
N TYR A 29 9.34 6.09 -3.20
CA TYR A 29 9.02 4.89 -3.97
C TYR A 29 7.64 4.38 -3.58
N VAL A 30 6.91 3.81 -4.55
CA VAL A 30 5.62 3.16 -4.30
C VAL A 30 5.88 1.75 -3.76
N HIS A 31 5.78 1.57 -2.45
CA HIS A 31 6.01 0.27 -1.81
C HIS A 31 4.74 -0.60 -1.78
N GLY A 32 3.57 0.04 -1.83
CA GLY A 32 2.31 -0.68 -1.83
C GLY A 32 1.18 0.05 -2.54
N VAL A 33 0.13 -0.70 -2.83
CA VAL A 33 -1.14 -0.23 -3.38
C VAL A 33 -2.24 -0.63 -2.41
N THR A 34 -3.09 0.31 -1.97
CA THR A 34 -4.14 0.06 -0.97
C THR A 34 -5.03 -1.09 -1.42
N SER A 35 -5.14 -2.14 -0.60
CA SER A 35 -5.94 -3.32 -0.91
C SER A 35 -7.20 -3.34 -0.06
N PHE A 36 -7.09 -3.48 1.26
CA PHE A 36 -8.24 -3.54 2.15
C PHE A 36 -7.96 -2.98 3.53
N VAL A 37 -9.04 -2.71 4.26
CA VAL A 37 -9.08 -2.29 5.66
C VAL A 37 -9.94 -3.25 6.47
N SER A 38 -9.98 -3.07 7.79
CA SER A 38 -10.89 -3.85 8.66
C SER A 38 -12.36 -3.56 8.31
N SER A 39 -13.22 -4.56 8.51
CA SER A 39 -14.68 -4.39 8.48
C SER A 39 -15.19 -3.42 9.56
N LEU A 40 -14.41 -3.16 10.60
CA LEU A 40 -14.71 -2.17 11.63
C LEU A 40 -14.34 -0.72 11.22
N GLY A 41 -13.69 -0.55 10.07
CA GLY A 41 -13.28 0.74 9.53
C GLY A 41 -11.76 0.92 9.40
N CYS A 42 -11.36 1.98 8.70
CA CYS A 42 -9.97 2.28 8.34
C CYS A 42 -9.06 2.71 9.50
N ASN A 43 -9.62 3.11 10.65
CA ASN A 43 -8.86 3.50 11.85
C ASN A 43 -9.17 2.58 13.04
N THR A 44 -8.91 1.29 12.88
CA THR A 44 -9.13 0.29 13.92
C THR A 44 -7.80 -0.13 14.54
N LEU A 45 -7.71 -0.03 15.87
CA LEU A 45 -6.49 -0.36 16.62
C LEU A 45 -6.05 -1.82 16.34
N ARG A 46 -4.75 -2.02 16.07
CA ARG A 46 -4.16 -3.32 15.69
C ARG A 46 -4.79 -3.94 14.43
N LYS A 47 -5.40 -3.13 13.56
CA LYS A 47 -5.88 -3.51 12.23
C LYS A 47 -5.36 -2.48 11.21
N PRO A 48 -4.07 -2.55 10.86
CA PRO A 48 -3.49 -1.64 9.88
C PRO A 48 -4.16 -1.79 8.51
N THR A 49 -4.09 -0.75 7.70
CA THR A 49 -4.44 -0.86 6.28
C THR A 49 -3.47 -1.81 5.60
N VAL A 50 -4.01 -2.73 4.81
CA VAL A 50 -3.22 -3.73 4.08
C VAL A 50 -3.05 -3.26 2.65
N PHE A 51 -1.80 -3.27 2.19
CA PHE A 51 -1.40 -2.90 0.85
C PHE A 51 -0.85 -4.11 0.10
N THR A 52 -1.18 -4.22 -1.19
CA THR A 52 -0.47 -5.13 -2.10
C THR A 52 0.98 -4.68 -2.19
N ARG A 53 1.94 -5.59 -2.00
CA ARG A 53 3.37 -5.26 -2.04
C ARG A 53 3.81 -5.09 -3.49
N VAL A 54 4.16 -3.89 -3.91
CA VAL A 54 4.54 -3.63 -5.32
C VAL A 54 5.75 -4.45 -5.74
N SER A 55 6.74 -4.59 -4.85
CA SER A 55 7.96 -5.34 -5.18
C SER A 55 7.72 -6.83 -5.48
N SER A 56 6.61 -7.44 -5.03
CA SER A 56 6.31 -8.84 -5.35
C SER A 56 5.63 -9.03 -6.70
N ILE A 57 5.03 -7.97 -7.26
CA ILE A 57 4.37 -8.00 -8.58
C ILE A 57 5.21 -7.32 -9.66
N LEU A 58 6.38 -6.78 -9.31
CA LEU A 58 7.22 -6.01 -10.22
C LEU A 58 7.59 -6.76 -11.51
N PRO A 59 7.93 -8.07 -11.50
CA PRO A 59 8.20 -8.79 -12.75
C PRO A 59 7.02 -8.80 -13.71
N TYR A 60 5.81 -9.09 -13.20
CA TYR A 60 4.58 -9.06 -13.98
C TYR A 60 4.26 -7.66 -14.50
N LEU A 61 4.46 -6.63 -13.66
CA LEU A 61 4.19 -5.25 -14.02
C LEU A 61 5.10 -4.80 -15.18
N ILE A 62 6.39 -5.12 -15.11
CA ILE A 62 7.37 -4.82 -16.16
C ILE A 62 7.03 -5.57 -17.45
N ASP A 63 6.72 -6.85 -17.36
CA ASP A 63 6.35 -7.68 -18.52
C ASP A 63 5.09 -7.13 -19.22
N THR A 64 4.07 -6.77 -18.45
CA THR A 64 2.81 -6.21 -18.99
C THR A 64 3.03 -4.87 -19.69
N ILE A 65 3.86 -3.99 -19.13
CA ILE A 65 4.19 -2.67 -19.70
C ILE A 65 5.01 -2.79 -20.98
N ILE A 66 5.86 -3.82 -21.10
CA ILE A 66 6.69 -4.03 -22.30
C ILE A 66 5.89 -4.70 -23.41
N SER A 67 4.91 -5.52 -23.06
CA SER A 67 4.13 -6.34 -24.00
C SER A 67 2.87 -5.68 -24.57
N ASN A 68 2.42 -4.53 -24.03
CA ASN A 68 1.21 -3.80 -24.46
C ASN A 68 1.49 -2.30 -24.56
#